data_AF-A0A0S7EW54-F1
#
_entry.id   AF-A0A0S7EW54-F1
#
_cell.length_a   1.000
_cell.length_b   1.000
_cell.length_c   1.000
_cell.angle_alpha   90.00
_cell.angle_beta   90.00
_cell.angle_gamma   90.00
#
_symmetry.space_group_name_H-M   'P 1'
#
loop_
_entity.id
_entity.type
_entity.pdbx_description
1 polymer ?
#
loop_
_entity_poly.entity_id
_entity_poly.type
_entity_poly.pdbx_seq_one_letter_code
_entity_poly.pdbx_strand_id
1 'polypeptide(L)'
;SREMKRMNPRWKSPPMWPSGVGSRQTCPRDSALRRAAISGNINALPPHHVPTGRSVRVFICANPDDTEAERNALKEHVYPKLRDFCRENYGIEFQVVDLYWGVDPEEWDNPDLQRLRMKLLEECLKTSAGPCFVGLVGEKYGSIRVPGEVESAEFEMILDAAVEAGLDTHILEEWYCRDENSVPPAYYLKPKAQMLKNYQNSIESSSAAKTKNDKAWRNVSEEIKRIFRTAVLQLQEKGTMKSADANKFLCSALEDELDFALGKQTPAFLRKCVCYIRKISNFDRFAKLPEMARYMDIVVSADRVMRNQEAYERLLKVRDEFIPTIVAASNLRVYSSVTHCDMKLGYSQEVESHYVEGLCKQFYEDMVDIIQATVQQNFDTETDPLYDEILQHLSLCKTYATLYKYKSETLDYVSGVPHAV
;
A
#
# COMPACT_ATOMS: atom_id res chain seq x y z
N SER A 1 70.15 -11.14 44.93
CA SER A 1 70.60 -10.41 43.73
C SER A 1 69.58 -10.51 42.63
N ARG A 2 68.85 -9.43 42.35
CA ARG A 2 68.28 -9.10 41.04
C ARG A 2 68.03 -7.59 41.04
N GLU A 3 68.81 -6.91 40.20
CA GLU A 3 68.97 -5.47 40.18
C GLU A 3 67.73 -4.72 39.69
N MET A 4 67.52 -3.58 40.34
CA MET A 4 66.57 -2.53 40.06
C MET A 4 67.14 -1.65 38.94
N LYS A 5 66.47 -1.56 37.77
CA LYS A 5 66.74 -0.49 36.79
C LYS A 5 65.69 0.60 36.92
N ARG A 6 66.10 1.73 37.52
CA ARG A 6 65.44 3.03 37.45
C ARG A 6 65.72 3.65 36.07
N MET A 7 64.71 4.23 35.44
CA MET A 7 64.88 5.21 34.36
C MET A 7 63.99 6.42 34.66
N ASN A 8 64.63 7.59 34.77
CA ASN A 8 64.01 8.90 34.96
C ASN A 8 63.49 9.48 33.63
N PRO A 9 62.56 10.46 33.68
CA PRO A 9 61.72 10.86 32.56
C PRO A 9 62.40 11.90 31.66
N ARG A 10 62.22 11.76 30.34
CA ARG A 10 62.58 12.80 29.36
C ARG A 10 61.29 13.40 28.82
N TRP A 11 61.06 14.66 29.16
CA TRP A 11 59.99 15.49 28.63
C TRP A 11 60.10 15.59 27.10
N LYS A 12 59.05 15.18 26.40
CA LYS A 12 58.81 15.53 24.99
C LYS A 12 57.37 15.99 24.84
N SER A 13 57.23 17.09 24.13
CA SER A 13 56.07 17.97 23.96
C SER A 13 54.77 17.25 23.57
N PRO A 14 53.59 17.81 23.91
CA PRO A 14 52.30 17.23 23.55
C PRO A 14 52.07 17.26 22.02
N PRO A 15 51.27 16.34 21.45
CA PRO A 15 50.85 16.42 20.08
C PRO A 15 49.97 17.67 19.89
N MET A 16 50.32 18.52 18.94
CA MET A 16 49.43 19.57 18.44
C MET A 16 48.14 18.93 17.91
N TRP A 17 47.02 19.33 18.51
CA TRP A 17 45.70 19.15 17.92
C TRP A 17 45.65 19.94 16.61
N PRO A 18 45.17 19.38 15.48
CA PRO A 18 44.78 20.21 14.36
C PRO A 18 43.50 20.95 14.76
N SER A 19 43.66 22.20 15.17
CA SER A 19 42.60 23.20 15.11
C SER A 19 42.36 23.50 13.63
N GLY A 20 41.36 22.86 13.04
CA GLY A 20 41.02 23.06 11.64
C GLY A 20 39.59 22.61 11.39
N VAL A 21 38.72 23.58 11.19
CA VAL A 21 37.37 23.41 10.65
C VAL A 21 37.47 22.57 9.38
N GLY A 22 37.12 21.30 9.48
CA GLY A 22 37.09 20.39 8.34
C GLY A 22 35.93 20.74 7.44
N SER A 23 36.15 21.65 6.48
CA SER A 23 35.32 21.71 5.29
C SER A 23 35.40 20.33 4.61
N ARG A 24 34.34 19.53 4.73
CA ARG A 24 34.17 18.36 3.87
C ARG A 24 34.07 18.89 2.44
N GLN A 25 35.10 18.64 1.63
CA GLN A 25 35.03 18.92 0.20
C GLN A 25 33.86 18.14 -0.39
N THR A 26 32.86 18.87 -0.90
CA THR A 26 31.71 18.29 -1.59
C THR A 26 32.17 17.54 -2.83
N CYS A 27 31.58 16.38 -3.10
CA CYS A 27 31.90 15.56 -4.26
C CYS A 27 31.72 16.38 -5.56
N PRO A 28 32.56 16.24 -6.59
CA PRO A 28 32.44 17.01 -7.84
C PRO A 28 31.07 16.92 -8.50
N ARG A 29 30.37 15.77 -8.38
CA ARG A 29 28.99 15.58 -8.83
C ARG A 29 27.99 16.47 -8.07
N ASP A 30 28.16 16.58 -6.77
CA ASP A 30 27.33 17.39 -5.88
C ASP A 30 27.49 18.89 -6.20
N SER A 31 28.72 19.31 -6.55
CA SER A 31 29.00 20.69 -7.01
C SER A 31 28.36 21.02 -8.37
N ALA A 32 28.22 20.05 -9.27
CA ALA A 32 27.63 20.25 -10.60
C ALA A 32 26.10 20.33 -10.52
N LEU A 33 25.48 19.47 -9.72
CA LEU A 33 24.04 19.52 -9.42
C LEU A 33 23.66 20.83 -8.73
N ARG A 34 24.48 21.28 -7.77
CA ARG A 34 24.25 22.55 -7.09
C ARG A 34 24.29 23.76 -8.03
N ARG A 35 25.26 23.81 -8.95
CA ARG A 35 25.30 24.82 -10.00
C ARG A 35 24.10 24.73 -10.95
N ALA A 36 23.68 23.53 -11.32
CA ALA A 36 22.52 23.32 -12.18
C ALA A 36 21.23 23.87 -11.55
N ALA A 37 20.98 23.59 -10.26
CA ALA A 37 19.83 24.12 -9.55
C ALA A 37 19.86 25.65 -9.44
N ILE A 38 20.99 26.24 -9.03
CA ILE A 38 21.15 27.70 -8.91
C ILE A 38 20.98 28.39 -10.27
N SER A 39 21.40 27.74 -11.37
CA SER A 39 21.21 28.24 -12.74
C SER A 39 19.80 28.04 -13.30
N GLY A 40 18.88 27.39 -12.57
CA GLY A 40 17.51 27.11 -13.03
C GLY A 40 17.41 25.99 -14.09
N ASN A 41 18.44 25.16 -14.26
CA ASN A 41 18.44 24.09 -15.25
C ASN A 41 17.71 22.84 -14.72
N ILE A 42 16.39 22.83 -14.86
CA ILE A 42 15.47 21.81 -14.35
C ILE A 42 15.69 20.41 -14.94
N ASN A 43 16.26 20.33 -16.14
CA ASN A 43 16.48 19.08 -16.88
C ASN A 43 17.78 18.38 -16.46
N ALA A 44 18.73 19.13 -15.92
CA ALA A 44 20.02 18.61 -15.46
C ALA A 44 19.96 18.04 -14.03
N LEU A 45 18.85 18.27 -13.31
CA LEU A 45 18.63 17.70 -11.98
C LEU A 45 17.97 16.34 -12.10
N PRO A 46 18.60 15.26 -11.61
CA PRO A 46 17.95 13.96 -11.56
C PRO A 46 16.68 14.03 -10.70
N PRO A 47 15.61 13.28 -11.03
CA PRO A 47 14.34 13.34 -10.30
C PRO A 47 14.46 13.11 -8.79
N HIS A 48 15.46 12.33 -8.37
CA HIS A 48 15.75 12.01 -6.97
C HIS A 48 16.48 13.13 -6.19
N HIS A 49 17.00 14.15 -6.87
CA HIS A 49 17.68 15.30 -6.26
C HIS A 49 16.78 16.55 -6.17
N VAL A 50 15.63 16.54 -6.84
CA VAL A 50 14.59 17.55 -6.61
C VAL A 50 13.79 17.05 -5.41
N PRO A 51 13.79 17.75 -4.25
CA PRO A 51 12.88 17.45 -3.15
C PRO A 51 11.47 17.65 -3.70
N THR A 52 10.82 16.56 -4.09
CA THR A 52 9.37 16.46 -4.04
C THR A 52 9.01 16.82 -2.61
N GLY A 53 8.26 17.91 -2.42
CA GLY A 53 8.13 18.65 -1.15
C GLY A 53 8.24 17.75 0.08
N ARG A 54 9.14 18.12 1.00
CA ARG A 54 9.46 17.35 2.20
C ARG A 54 8.15 17.04 2.94
N SER A 55 7.64 15.83 2.74
CA SER A 55 6.39 15.36 3.30
C SER A 55 6.54 13.91 3.69
N VAL A 56 5.94 13.57 4.82
CA VAL A 56 5.82 12.20 5.29
C VAL A 56 4.49 11.69 4.77
N ARG A 57 4.53 10.75 3.82
CA ARG A 57 3.35 10.11 3.23
C ARG A 57 3.30 8.66 3.66
N VAL A 58 2.34 8.31 4.51
CA VAL A 58 2.18 6.96 5.07
C VAL A 58 1.01 6.26 4.40
N PHE A 59 1.25 5.16 3.70
CA PHE A 59 0.19 4.30 3.18
C PHE A 59 -0.33 3.33 4.24
N ILE A 60 -1.65 3.21 4.39
CA ILE A 60 -2.30 2.25 5.28
C ILE A 60 -2.78 1.04 4.48
N CYS A 61 -2.11 -0.09 4.68
CA CYS A 61 -2.48 -1.39 4.14
C CYS A 61 -3.27 -2.16 5.21
N ALA A 62 -4.53 -2.47 4.94
CA ALA A 62 -5.40 -3.10 5.92
C ALA A 62 -6.59 -3.81 5.27
N ASN A 63 -7.24 -4.73 5.98
CA ASN A 63 -8.59 -5.17 5.62
C ASN A 63 -9.61 -4.17 6.17
N PRO A 64 -10.48 -3.57 5.32
CA PRO A 64 -11.34 -2.48 5.74
C PRO A 64 -12.44 -2.88 6.73
N ASP A 65 -12.96 -4.10 6.61
CA ASP A 65 -14.00 -4.64 7.50
C ASP A 65 -13.48 -4.90 8.91
N ASP A 66 -12.28 -5.48 8.99
CA ASP A 66 -11.71 -5.99 10.24
C ASP A 66 -11.03 -4.89 11.05
N THR A 67 -10.46 -3.88 10.39
CA THR A 67 -9.62 -2.85 11.05
C THR A 67 -10.30 -1.49 11.23
N GLU A 68 -11.64 -1.46 11.18
CA GLU A 68 -12.40 -0.21 11.22
C GLU A 68 -12.12 0.59 12.50
N ALA A 69 -12.11 -0.07 13.66
CA ALA A 69 -11.90 0.59 14.95
C ALA A 69 -10.49 1.19 15.06
N GLU A 70 -9.47 0.46 14.63
CA GLU A 70 -8.08 0.90 14.59
C GLU A 70 -7.93 2.14 13.69
N ARG A 71 -8.44 2.07 12.45
CA ARG A 71 -8.31 3.18 11.49
C ARG A 71 -9.03 4.44 11.97
N ASN A 72 -10.24 4.29 12.52
CA ASN A 72 -11.01 5.41 13.04
C ASN A 72 -10.29 6.08 14.23
N ALA A 73 -9.80 5.31 15.19
CA ALA A 73 -9.10 5.85 16.35
C ALA A 73 -7.76 6.52 15.97
N LEU A 74 -6.98 5.93 15.06
CA LEU A 74 -5.75 6.54 14.56
C LEU A 74 -6.05 7.90 13.90
N LYS A 75 -7.11 7.96 13.10
CA LYS A 75 -7.54 9.19 12.44
C LYS A 75 -7.96 10.28 13.43
N GLU A 76 -8.75 9.92 14.43
CA GLU A 76 -9.29 10.88 15.40
C GLU A 76 -8.25 11.35 16.41
N HIS A 77 -7.34 10.47 16.83
CA HIS A 77 -6.51 10.72 18.01
C HIS A 77 -5.01 10.82 17.72
N VAL A 78 -4.53 10.27 16.60
CA VAL A 78 -3.09 10.14 16.32
C VAL A 78 -2.64 11.00 15.15
N TYR A 79 -3.33 10.95 14.01
CA TYR A 79 -2.92 11.70 12.81
C TYR A 79 -2.85 13.23 13.02
N PRO A 80 -3.76 13.88 13.78
CA PRO A 80 -3.63 15.30 14.08
C PRO A 80 -2.34 15.62 14.85
N LYS A 81 -2.02 14.81 15.87
CA LYS A 81 -0.81 14.99 16.69
C LYS A 81 0.47 14.81 15.88
N LEU A 82 0.51 13.82 14.99
CA LEU A 82 1.66 13.62 14.09
C LEU A 82 1.82 14.76 13.09
N ARG A 83 0.70 15.34 12.62
CA ARG A 83 0.73 16.52 11.76
C ARG A 83 1.29 17.74 12.47
N ASP A 84 0.85 17.99 13.69
CA ASP A 84 1.37 19.07 14.51
C ASP A 84 2.86 18.86 14.81
N PHE A 85 3.25 17.64 15.20
CA PHE A 85 4.65 17.27 15.43
C PHE A 85 5.54 17.50 14.20
N CYS A 86 5.13 17.04 13.02
CA CYS A 86 5.89 17.22 11.78
C CYS A 86 6.02 18.70 11.39
N ARG A 87 4.93 19.45 11.52
CA ARG A 87 4.88 20.88 11.19
C ARG A 87 5.75 21.70 12.14
N GLU A 88 5.68 21.44 13.44
CA GLU A 88 6.36 22.22 14.48
C GLU A 88 7.87 21.93 14.55
N ASN A 89 8.28 20.68 14.38
CA ASN A 89 9.68 20.29 14.54
C ASN A 89 10.49 20.35 13.24
N TYR A 90 9.85 20.13 12.08
CA TYR A 90 10.54 19.99 10.80
C TYR A 90 9.97 20.88 9.68
N GLY A 91 8.83 21.54 9.90
CA GLY A 91 8.18 22.34 8.85
C GLY A 91 7.69 21.50 7.66
N ILE A 92 7.40 20.21 7.87
CA ILE A 92 6.99 19.27 6.82
C ILE A 92 5.52 18.87 6.97
N GLU A 93 4.89 18.48 5.87
CA GLU A 93 3.52 17.96 5.88
C GLU A 93 3.50 16.47 6.26
N PHE A 94 2.51 16.07 7.07
CA PHE A 94 2.20 14.67 7.36
C PHE A 94 0.87 14.29 6.69
N GLN A 95 0.93 13.35 5.76
CA GLN A 95 -0.21 12.85 5.02
C GLN A 95 -0.35 11.34 5.21
N VAL A 96 -1.57 10.90 5.51
CA VAL A 96 -1.93 9.48 5.53
C VAL A 96 -2.77 9.17 4.30
N VAL A 97 -2.44 8.07 3.63
CA VAL A 97 -3.14 7.55 2.47
C VAL A 97 -3.90 6.29 2.90
N ASP A 98 -5.20 6.45 3.15
CA ASP A 98 -6.17 5.38 3.39
C ASP A 98 -7.36 5.58 2.45
N LEU A 99 -7.49 4.70 1.45
CA LEU A 99 -8.51 4.79 0.41
C LEU A 99 -9.83 4.14 0.81
N TYR A 100 -9.91 3.47 1.95
CA TYR A 100 -11.18 2.94 2.45
C TYR A 100 -12.01 4.01 3.15
N TRP A 101 -11.39 5.14 3.50
CA TRP A 101 -12.11 6.23 4.14
C TRP A 101 -13.04 6.97 3.16
N GLY A 102 -14.34 7.00 3.49
CA GLY A 102 -15.35 7.72 2.72
C GLY A 102 -15.72 7.06 1.39
N VAL A 103 -15.23 5.84 1.16
CA VAL A 103 -15.61 5.00 0.01
C VAL A 103 -16.64 3.98 0.46
N ASP A 104 -17.69 3.83 -0.33
CA ASP A 104 -18.76 2.84 -0.09
C ASP A 104 -18.17 1.42 -0.06
N PRO A 105 -18.52 0.56 0.91
CA PRO A 105 -18.03 -0.82 0.98
C PRO A 105 -18.21 -1.61 -0.31
N GLU A 106 -19.29 -1.32 -1.05
CA GLU A 106 -19.62 -1.91 -2.35
C GLU A 106 -18.61 -1.58 -3.46
N GLU A 107 -17.79 -0.54 -3.28
CA GLU A 107 -16.76 -0.10 -4.23
C GLU A 107 -15.35 -0.56 -3.83
N TRP A 108 -15.17 -1.22 -2.68
CA TRP A 108 -13.85 -1.69 -2.26
C TRP A 108 -13.24 -2.74 -3.21
N ASP A 109 -14.10 -3.53 -3.85
CA ASP A 109 -13.71 -4.53 -4.87
C ASP A 109 -13.57 -3.94 -6.28
N ASN A 110 -13.75 -2.63 -6.45
CA ASN A 110 -13.66 -1.98 -7.76
C ASN A 110 -12.20 -2.03 -8.26
N PRO A 111 -11.93 -2.57 -9.47
CA PRO A 111 -10.57 -2.65 -9.98
C PRO A 111 -9.89 -1.28 -10.18
N ASP A 112 -10.67 -0.22 -10.47
CA ASP A 112 -10.14 1.14 -10.57
C ASP A 112 -9.61 1.64 -9.23
N LEU A 113 -10.33 1.32 -8.14
CA LEU A 113 -9.89 1.64 -6.79
C LEU A 113 -8.60 0.89 -6.48
N GLN A 114 -8.53 -0.41 -6.80
CA GLN A 114 -7.31 -1.20 -6.60
C GLN A 114 -6.12 -0.61 -7.36
N ARG A 115 -6.29 -0.26 -8.64
CA ARG A 115 -5.24 0.36 -9.44
C ARG A 115 -4.76 1.67 -8.82
N LEU A 116 -5.69 2.50 -8.33
CA LEU A 116 -5.35 3.74 -7.65
C LEU A 116 -4.59 3.50 -6.33
N ARG A 117 -5.02 2.50 -5.54
CA ARG A 117 -4.34 2.09 -4.30
C ARG A 117 -2.89 1.69 -4.57
N MET A 118 -2.65 0.82 -5.54
CA MET A 118 -1.30 0.36 -5.89
C MET A 118 -0.41 1.50 -6.39
N LYS A 119 -0.97 2.42 -7.20
CA LYS A 119 -0.26 3.62 -7.64
C LYS A 119 0.14 4.51 -6.45
N LEU A 120 -0.78 4.77 -5.54
CA LEU A 120 -0.51 5.61 -4.36
C LEU A 120 0.44 4.94 -3.37
N LEU A 121 0.36 3.62 -3.21
CA LEU A 121 1.33 2.84 -2.47
C LEU A 121 2.73 3.05 -3.07
N GLU A 122 2.89 2.83 -4.37
CA GLU A 122 4.17 3.04 -5.05
C GLU A 122 4.71 4.47 -4.88
N GLU A 123 3.84 5.48 -4.96
CA GLU A 123 4.21 6.87 -4.70
C GLU A 123 4.68 7.09 -3.26
N CYS A 124 3.99 6.55 -2.25
CA CYS A 124 4.40 6.65 -0.85
C CYS A 124 5.78 6.01 -0.62
N LEU A 125 6.01 4.83 -1.19
CA LEU A 125 7.29 4.13 -1.10
C LEU A 125 8.43 4.93 -1.75
N LYS A 126 8.17 5.59 -2.89
CA LYS A 126 9.20 6.37 -3.61
C LYS A 126 9.48 7.74 -3.00
N THR A 127 8.45 8.42 -2.47
CA THR A 127 8.52 9.87 -2.20
C THR A 127 8.50 10.26 -0.73
N SER A 128 8.09 9.37 0.19
CA SER A 128 7.99 9.72 1.61
C SER A 128 9.36 9.98 2.25
N ALA A 129 9.49 11.11 2.95
CA ALA A 129 10.71 11.51 3.65
C ALA A 129 10.98 10.67 4.91
N GLY A 130 9.96 9.99 5.45
CA GLY A 130 10.07 9.19 6.67
C GLY A 130 9.30 7.86 6.57
N PRO A 131 8.42 7.52 7.52
CA PRO A 131 7.61 6.32 7.40
C PRO A 131 6.79 6.37 6.10
N CYS A 132 6.75 5.26 5.38
CA CYS A 132 6.10 5.18 4.07
C CYS A 132 4.95 4.17 4.01
N PHE A 133 4.96 3.18 4.92
CA PHE A 133 4.04 2.07 4.89
C PHE A 133 3.70 1.59 6.30
N VAL A 134 2.40 1.37 6.54
CA VAL A 134 1.90 0.68 7.73
C VAL A 134 0.95 -0.43 7.33
N GLY A 135 1.23 -1.65 7.78
CA GLY A 135 0.30 -2.78 7.68
C GLY A 135 -0.51 -2.95 8.97
N LEU A 136 -1.84 -2.89 8.88
CA LEU A 136 -2.76 -3.29 9.95
C LEU A 136 -3.35 -4.65 9.58
N VAL A 137 -2.87 -5.71 10.22
CA VAL A 137 -3.25 -7.10 9.89
C VAL A 137 -4.05 -7.68 11.04
N GLY A 138 -5.32 -8.00 10.80
CA GLY A 138 -6.19 -8.64 11.79
C GLY A 138 -6.39 -10.13 11.54
N GLU A 139 -7.63 -10.58 11.70
CA GLU A 139 -8.10 -11.97 11.56
C GLU A 139 -8.85 -12.23 10.24
N LYS A 140 -8.99 -11.22 9.38
CA LYS A 140 -9.63 -11.33 8.07
C LYS A 140 -8.64 -11.22 6.92
N TYR A 141 -8.64 -12.22 6.04
CA TYR A 141 -7.85 -12.21 4.82
C TYR A 141 -8.48 -11.32 3.74
N GLY A 142 -9.82 -11.33 3.67
CA GLY A 142 -10.60 -10.59 2.70
C GLY A 142 -10.91 -11.39 1.43
N SER A 143 -11.71 -10.77 0.55
CA SER A 143 -12.12 -11.39 -0.71
C SER A 143 -11.00 -11.33 -1.75
N ILE A 144 -11.04 -12.30 -2.68
CA ILE A 144 -10.20 -12.28 -3.87
C ILE A 144 -10.67 -11.12 -4.76
N ARG A 145 -9.71 -10.42 -5.37
CA ARG A 145 -10.00 -9.26 -6.21
C ARG A 145 -10.64 -9.68 -7.53
N VAL A 146 -11.53 -8.83 -8.05
CA VAL A 146 -12.00 -8.95 -9.42
C VAL A 146 -10.92 -8.39 -10.35
N PRO A 147 -10.40 -9.15 -11.34
CA PRO A 147 -9.38 -8.65 -12.24
C PRO A 147 -9.95 -7.54 -13.15
N GLY A 148 -9.43 -6.32 -13.05
CA GLY A 148 -9.87 -5.21 -13.90
C GLY A 148 -9.35 -5.28 -15.32
N GLU A 149 -8.14 -5.81 -15.48
CA GLU A 149 -7.42 -5.94 -16.73
C GLU A 149 -6.66 -7.26 -16.70
N VAL A 150 -6.74 -8.03 -17.79
CA VAL A 150 -6.08 -9.33 -17.94
C VAL A 150 -5.53 -9.42 -19.36
N GLU A 151 -4.28 -9.87 -19.53
CA GLU A 151 -3.71 -10.05 -20.86
C GLU A 151 -4.55 -11.07 -21.67
N SER A 152 -4.72 -10.84 -22.98
CA SER A 152 -5.59 -11.68 -23.82
C SER A 152 -5.22 -13.15 -23.77
N ALA A 153 -3.92 -13.46 -23.79
CA ALA A 153 -3.43 -14.84 -23.69
C ALA A 153 -3.78 -15.48 -22.33
N GLU A 154 -3.67 -14.73 -21.23
CA GLU A 154 -4.04 -15.21 -19.89
C GLU A 154 -5.57 -15.38 -19.78
N PHE A 155 -6.35 -14.43 -20.29
CA PHE A 155 -7.82 -14.45 -20.22
C PHE A 155 -8.42 -15.60 -21.04
N GLU A 156 -7.96 -15.81 -22.26
CA GLU A 156 -8.42 -16.89 -23.14
C GLU A 156 -8.10 -18.27 -22.55
N MET A 157 -6.91 -18.42 -21.95
CA MET A 157 -6.54 -19.64 -21.23
C MET A 157 -7.45 -19.89 -20.01
N ILE A 158 -7.83 -18.84 -19.28
CA ILE A 158 -8.75 -18.93 -18.14
C ILE A 158 -10.17 -19.31 -18.61
N LEU A 159 -10.63 -18.74 -19.74
CA LEU A 159 -11.91 -19.11 -20.34
C LEU A 159 -11.96 -20.58 -20.74
N ASP A 160 -10.93 -21.08 -21.43
CA ASP A 160 -10.87 -22.48 -21.85
C ASP A 160 -10.92 -23.43 -20.64
N ALA A 161 -10.18 -23.10 -19.58
CA ALA A 161 -10.21 -23.88 -18.33
C ALA A 161 -11.58 -23.81 -17.64
N ALA A 162 -12.25 -22.65 -17.63
CA ALA A 162 -13.59 -22.51 -17.08
C ALA A 162 -14.62 -23.37 -17.82
N VAL A 163 -14.56 -23.40 -19.16
CA VAL A 163 -15.40 -24.26 -20.00
C VAL A 163 -15.14 -25.74 -19.71
N GLU A 164 -13.86 -26.13 -19.61
CA GLU A 164 -13.49 -27.52 -19.30
C GLU A 164 -13.96 -27.95 -17.90
N ALA A 165 -13.99 -27.02 -16.93
CA ALA A 165 -14.57 -27.23 -15.60
C ALA A 165 -16.12 -27.26 -15.60
N GLY A 166 -16.76 -27.07 -16.75
CA GLY A 166 -18.22 -27.05 -16.88
C GLY A 166 -18.89 -25.82 -16.26
N LEU A 167 -18.16 -24.70 -16.18
CA LEU A 167 -18.70 -23.44 -15.68
C LEU A 167 -19.39 -22.64 -16.80
N ASP A 168 -20.38 -21.84 -16.43
CA ASP A 168 -20.99 -20.87 -17.33
C ASP A 168 -20.06 -19.65 -17.50
N THR A 169 -19.52 -19.47 -18.70
CA THR A 169 -18.60 -18.36 -19.04
C THR A 169 -19.31 -17.15 -19.61
N HIS A 170 -20.64 -17.19 -19.81
CA HIS A 170 -21.39 -16.08 -20.40
C HIS A 170 -21.17 -14.77 -19.63
N ILE A 171 -21.04 -14.85 -18.30
CA ILE A 171 -20.78 -13.68 -17.46
C ILE A 171 -19.43 -13.02 -17.78
N LEU A 172 -18.40 -13.79 -18.13
CA LEU A 172 -17.10 -13.23 -18.49
C LEU A 172 -17.17 -12.55 -19.86
N GLU A 173 -17.85 -13.18 -20.83
CA GLU A 173 -18.06 -12.63 -22.17
C GLU A 173 -18.91 -11.34 -22.14
N GLU A 174 -19.91 -11.30 -21.25
CA GLU A 174 -20.76 -10.13 -21.08
C GLU A 174 -20.02 -8.98 -20.37
N TRP A 175 -19.19 -9.26 -19.37
CA TRP A 175 -18.59 -8.25 -18.51
C TRP A 175 -17.18 -7.80 -18.91
N TYR A 176 -16.45 -8.60 -19.68
CA TYR A 176 -15.14 -8.22 -20.22
C TYR A 176 -15.24 -7.80 -21.69
N CYS A 177 -14.32 -6.96 -22.12
CA CYS A 177 -14.17 -6.56 -23.52
C CYS A 177 -12.70 -6.60 -23.89
N ARG A 178 -12.40 -7.12 -25.08
CA ARG A 178 -11.04 -7.16 -25.61
C ARG A 178 -10.63 -5.79 -26.15
N ASP A 179 -9.45 -5.32 -25.75
CA ASP A 179 -8.74 -4.16 -26.32
C ASP A 179 -7.62 -4.65 -27.23
N GLU A 180 -7.72 -4.34 -28.51
CA GLU A 180 -6.62 -4.54 -29.48
C GLU A 180 -5.63 -3.37 -29.46
N ASN A 181 -5.97 -2.25 -28.82
CA ASN A 181 -5.09 -1.07 -28.73
C ASN A 181 -4.11 -1.16 -27.57
N SER A 182 -4.36 -2.03 -26.59
CA SER A 182 -3.40 -2.32 -25.53
C SER A 182 -2.24 -3.13 -26.09
N VAL A 183 -1.03 -2.88 -25.59
CA VAL A 183 0.17 -3.60 -26.01
C VAL A 183 0.85 -4.19 -24.76
N PRO A 184 0.71 -5.51 -24.51
CA PRO A 184 -0.01 -6.51 -25.32
C PRO A 184 -1.54 -6.38 -25.26
N PRO A 185 -2.30 -6.96 -26.22
CA PRO A 185 -3.76 -6.93 -26.20
C PRO A 185 -4.33 -7.49 -24.89
N ALA A 186 -5.36 -6.86 -24.33
CA ALA A 186 -5.88 -7.19 -23.00
C ALA A 186 -7.41 -7.13 -22.94
N TYR A 187 -8.01 -7.92 -22.05
CA TYR A 187 -9.43 -7.81 -21.70
C TYR A 187 -9.58 -6.89 -20.49
N TYR A 188 -10.51 -5.95 -20.58
CA TYR A 188 -10.87 -5.04 -19.50
C TYR A 188 -12.30 -5.28 -19.02
N LEU A 189 -12.47 -5.19 -17.70
CA LEU A 189 -13.78 -5.23 -17.07
C LEU A 189 -14.57 -3.97 -17.41
N LYS A 190 -15.77 -4.14 -17.98
CA LYS A 190 -16.64 -3.01 -18.36
C LYS A 190 -17.06 -2.22 -17.10
N PRO A 191 -17.14 -0.88 -17.17
CA PRO A 191 -17.54 -0.08 -16.03
C PRO A 191 -18.92 -0.47 -15.49
N LYS A 192 -19.05 -0.55 -14.15
CA LYS A 192 -20.30 -0.86 -13.44
C LYS A 192 -21.49 -0.02 -13.95
N ALA A 193 -21.25 1.26 -14.23
CA ALA A 193 -22.27 2.19 -14.75
C ALA A 193 -22.78 1.86 -16.17
N GLN A 194 -21.97 1.25 -17.02
CA GLN A 194 -22.37 0.82 -18.37
C GLN A 194 -23.20 -0.46 -18.30
N MET A 195 -22.81 -1.38 -17.41
CA MET A 195 -23.44 -2.70 -17.30
C MET A 195 -24.78 -2.65 -16.57
N LEU A 196 -24.90 -1.85 -15.50
CA LEU A 196 -26.16 -1.72 -14.76
C LEU A 196 -27.26 -0.98 -15.55
N LYS A 197 -26.89 -0.19 -16.57
CA LYS A 197 -27.87 0.40 -17.50
C LYS A 197 -28.54 -0.68 -18.37
N ASN A 198 -27.83 -1.75 -18.72
CA ASN A 198 -28.41 -2.87 -19.48
C ASN A 198 -29.37 -3.72 -18.63
N TYR A 199 -29.22 -3.70 -17.30
CA TYR A 199 -30.17 -4.28 -16.34
C TYR A 199 -31.37 -3.37 -16.04
N GLN A 200 -31.39 -2.13 -16.55
CA GLN A 200 -32.44 -1.14 -16.28
C GLN A 200 -33.06 -0.58 -17.56
N ASN A 201 -34.31 -0.92 -17.80
CA ASN A 201 -35.22 -0.18 -18.68
C ASN A 201 -36.02 0.91 -17.95
N SER A 202 -35.70 1.27 -16.69
CA SER A 202 -36.53 2.20 -15.91
C SER A 202 -35.74 3.35 -15.28
N ILE A 203 -36.20 4.55 -15.60
CA ILE A 203 -35.80 5.84 -15.04
C ILE A 203 -36.35 5.94 -13.62
N GLU A 204 -35.67 5.39 -12.62
CA GLU A 204 -35.99 5.66 -11.21
C GLU A 204 -34.72 5.89 -10.39
N SER A 205 -34.41 7.17 -10.18
CA SER A 205 -33.39 7.64 -9.25
C SER A 205 -33.96 7.58 -7.82
N SER A 206 -33.97 6.40 -7.21
CA SER A 206 -34.33 6.19 -5.80
C SER A 206 -33.22 5.42 -5.05
N SER A 207 -33.11 5.63 -3.73
CA SER A 207 -32.17 4.90 -2.88
C SER A 207 -32.34 3.37 -2.95
N ALA A 208 -33.57 2.90 -3.18
CA ALA A 208 -33.89 1.49 -3.41
C ALA A 208 -33.29 0.94 -4.73
N ALA A 209 -33.22 1.76 -5.78
CA ALA A 209 -32.58 1.37 -7.04
C ALA A 209 -31.06 1.21 -6.88
N LYS A 210 -30.42 2.05 -6.04
CA LYS A 210 -29.00 1.91 -5.68
C LYS A 210 -28.75 0.57 -4.98
N THR A 211 -29.48 0.26 -3.90
CA THR A 211 -29.34 -1.01 -3.16
C THR A 211 -29.59 -2.25 -4.04
N LYS A 212 -30.56 -2.18 -4.97
CA LYS A 212 -30.82 -3.27 -5.92
C LYS A 212 -29.65 -3.49 -6.87
N ASN A 213 -29.09 -2.40 -7.41
CA ASN A 213 -27.94 -2.43 -8.29
C ASN A 213 -26.68 -2.95 -7.58
N ASP A 214 -26.45 -2.54 -6.34
CA ASP A 214 -25.32 -3.00 -5.55
C ASP A 214 -25.42 -4.50 -5.23
N LYS A 215 -26.62 -4.99 -4.91
CA LYS A 215 -26.85 -6.43 -4.74
C LYS A 215 -26.61 -7.21 -6.04
N ALA A 216 -27.05 -6.68 -7.17
CA ALA A 216 -26.83 -7.31 -8.48
C ALA A 216 -25.33 -7.38 -8.82
N TRP A 217 -24.61 -6.27 -8.62
CA TRP A 217 -23.16 -6.21 -8.81
C TRP A 217 -22.44 -7.19 -7.90
N ARG A 218 -22.80 -7.27 -6.60
CA ARG A 218 -22.19 -8.22 -5.67
C ARG A 218 -22.32 -9.66 -6.17
N ASN A 219 -23.50 -10.06 -6.62
CA ASN A 219 -23.72 -11.41 -7.16
C ASN A 219 -22.85 -11.68 -8.40
N VAL A 220 -22.77 -10.71 -9.32
CA VAL A 220 -21.92 -10.81 -10.51
C VAL A 220 -20.45 -10.92 -10.11
N SER A 221 -19.98 -10.06 -9.20
CA SER A 221 -18.58 -10.04 -8.76
C SER A 221 -18.16 -11.34 -8.09
N GLU A 222 -19.03 -11.92 -7.25
CA GLU A 222 -18.77 -13.21 -6.61
C GLU A 222 -18.74 -14.35 -7.63
N GLU A 223 -19.57 -14.29 -8.67
CA GLU A 223 -19.55 -15.29 -9.75
C GLU A 223 -18.30 -15.16 -10.62
N ILE A 224 -17.87 -13.94 -10.97
CA ILE A 224 -16.59 -13.71 -11.67
C ILE A 224 -15.42 -14.27 -10.82
N LYS A 225 -15.36 -13.92 -9.52
CA LYS A 225 -14.34 -14.45 -8.61
C LYS A 225 -14.35 -15.96 -8.57
N ARG A 226 -15.54 -16.59 -8.51
CA ARG A 226 -15.71 -18.04 -8.50
C ARG A 226 -15.14 -18.68 -9.76
N ILE A 227 -15.46 -18.13 -10.94
CA ILE A 227 -14.98 -18.65 -12.23
C ILE A 227 -13.46 -18.53 -12.33
N PHE A 228 -12.90 -17.35 -12.09
CA PHE A 228 -11.45 -17.12 -12.11
C PHE A 228 -10.73 -18.07 -11.16
N ARG A 229 -11.22 -18.16 -9.92
CA ARG A 229 -10.65 -19.02 -8.88
C ARG A 229 -10.62 -20.49 -9.31
N THR A 230 -11.73 -21.04 -9.78
CA THR A 230 -11.79 -22.45 -10.20
C THR A 230 -10.89 -22.72 -11.40
N ALA A 231 -10.95 -21.88 -12.43
CA ALA A 231 -10.14 -22.02 -13.64
C ALA A 231 -8.64 -21.91 -13.35
N VAL A 232 -8.22 -20.90 -12.57
CA VAL A 232 -6.81 -20.68 -12.23
C VAL A 232 -6.24 -21.82 -11.37
N LEU A 233 -7.00 -22.34 -10.40
CA LEU A 233 -6.56 -23.50 -9.62
C LEU A 233 -6.39 -24.74 -10.50
N GLN A 234 -7.32 -24.99 -11.43
CA GLN A 234 -7.20 -26.10 -12.38
C GLN A 234 -5.98 -25.94 -13.30
N LEU A 235 -5.71 -24.72 -13.79
CA LEU A 235 -4.53 -24.43 -14.61
C LEU A 235 -3.22 -24.63 -13.83
N GLN A 236 -3.23 -24.31 -12.53
CA GLN A 236 -2.10 -24.55 -11.64
C GLN A 236 -1.87 -26.04 -11.40
N GLU A 237 -2.93 -26.82 -11.18
CA GLU A 237 -2.85 -28.29 -11.02
C GLU A 237 -2.30 -28.96 -12.28
N LYS A 238 -2.67 -28.47 -13.47
CA LYS A 238 -2.15 -28.93 -14.76
C LYS A 238 -0.71 -28.45 -15.06
N GLY A 239 -0.16 -27.56 -14.25
CA GLY A 239 1.16 -26.96 -14.46
C GLY A 239 1.24 -26.03 -15.69
N THR A 240 0.10 -25.61 -16.24
CA THR A 240 0.04 -24.70 -17.40
C THR A 240 0.29 -23.25 -16.97
N MET A 241 -0.21 -22.87 -15.79
CA MET A 241 0.03 -21.57 -15.17
C MET A 241 1.00 -21.72 -13.98
N LYS A 242 2.02 -20.86 -13.91
CA LYS A 242 2.97 -20.84 -12.78
C LYS A 242 2.30 -20.25 -11.54
N SER A 243 2.73 -20.66 -10.35
CA SER A 243 2.19 -20.13 -9.09
C SER A 243 2.29 -18.61 -8.94
N ALA A 244 3.34 -17.99 -9.47
CA ALA A 244 3.48 -16.53 -9.44
C ALA A 244 2.41 -15.82 -10.28
N ASP A 245 2.06 -16.39 -11.44
CA ASP A 245 1.03 -15.83 -12.33
C ASP A 245 -0.38 -16.12 -11.79
N ALA A 246 -0.59 -17.32 -11.23
CA ALA A 246 -1.84 -17.68 -10.57
C ALA A 246 -2.18 -16.79 -9.37
N ASN A 247 -1.17 -16.42 -8.57
CA ASN A 247 -1.36 -15.56 -7.40
C ASN A 247 -1.98 -14.20 -7.75
N LYS A 248 -1.74 -13.65 -8.95
CA LYS A 248 -2.37 -12.39 -9.41
C LYS A 248 -3.90 -12.45 -9.29
N PHE A 249 -4.48 -13.64 -9.53
CA PHE A 249 -5.92 -13.90 -9.54
C PHE A 249 -6.46 -14.53 -8.25
N LEU A 250 -5.58 -14.95 -7.34
CA LEU A 250 -5.96 -15.69 -6.12
C LEU A 250 -5.68 -14.92 -4.82
N CYS A 251 -4.99 -13.79 -4.89
CA CYS A 251 -4.64 -12.99 -3.71
C CYS A 251 -5.69 -11.90 -3.40
N SER A 252 -5.89 -11.64 -2.11
CA SER A 252 -6.66 -10.48 -1.65
C SER A 252 -5.87 -9.17 -1.82
N ALA A 253 -6.56 -8.03 -1.72
CA ALA A 253 -5.90 -6.72 -1.74
C ALA A 253 -4.85 -6.56 -0.63
N LEU A 254 -5.12 -7.12 0.55
CA LEU A 254 -4.19 -7.11 1.69
C LEU A 254 -2.88 -7.84 1.36
N GLU A 255 -2.97 -9.06 0.79
CA GLU A 255 -1.77 -9.83 0.43
C GLU A 255 -0.96 -9.12 -0.66
N ASP A 256 -1.62 -8.58 -1.69
CA ASP A 256 -0.96 -7.90 -2.80
C ASP A 256 -0.20 -6.64 -2.35
N GLU A 257 -0.81 -5.83 -1.48
CA GLU A 257 -0.18 -4.63 -0.93
C GLU A 257 1.01 -4.96 -0.02
N LEU A 258 0.89 -6.00 0.80
CA LEU A 258 1.99 -6.47 1.65
C LEU A 258 3.15 -7.01 0.82
N ASP A 259 2.89 -7.84 -0.19
CA ASP A 259 3.95 -8.38 -1.06
C ASP A 259 4.66 -7.25 -1.82
N PHE A 260 3.90 -6.31 -2.39
CA PHE A 260 4.48 -5.17 -3.10
C PHE A 260 5.32 -4.26 -2.19
N ALA A 261 4.80 -3.96 -0.99
CA ALA A 261 5.45 -3.04 -0.06
C ALA A 261 6.65 -3.66 0.65
N LEU A 262 6.66 -4.97 0.91
CA LEU A 262 7.66 -5.62 1.76
C LEU A 262 8.54 -6.64 1.02
N GLY A 263 7.99 -7.37 0.05
CA GLY A 263 8.59 -8.59 -0.49
C GLY A 263 9.90 -8.42 -1.25
N LYS A 264 10.11 -7.27 -1.91
CA LYS A 264 11.32 -6.99 -2.75
C LYS A 264 12.06 -5.73 -2.34
N GLN A 265 12.00 -5.37 -1.06
CA GLN A 265 12.63 -4.15 -0.55
C GLN A 265 13.98 -4.39 0.12
N THR A 266 14.82 -3.34 0.16
CA THR A 266 16.10 -3.40 0.86
C THR A 266 15.91 -3.32 2.39
N PRO A 267 16.81 -3.90 3.20
CA PRO A 267 16.71 -3.80 4.66
C PRO A 267 16.75 -2.36 5.19
N ALA A 268 17.40 -1.43 4.48
CA ALA A 268 17.40 -0.01 4.85
C ALA A 268 16.02 0.62 4.63
N PHE A 269 15.35 0.26 3.53
CA PHE A 269 14.01 0.71 3.22
C PHE A 269 12.97 0.20 4.24
N LEU A 270 13.07 -1.07 4.63
CA LEU A 270 12.14 -1.70 5.57
C LEU A 270 12.12 -1.07 6.97
N ARG A 271 13.15 -0.30 7.35
CA ARG A 271 13.15 0.50 8.59
C ARG A 271 12.10 1.62 8.59
N LYS A 272 11.60 2.01 7.42
CA LYS A 272 10.54 3.00 7.23
C LYS A 272 9.13 2.38 7.23
N CYS A 273 9.05 1.06 7.39
CA CYS A 273 7.81 0.30 7.37
C CYS A 273 7.50 -0.25 8.78
N VAL A 274 6.22 -0.34 9.11
CA VAL A 274 5.75 -0.93 10.38
C VAL A 274 4.56 -1.83 10.13
N CYS A 275 4.44 -2.95 10.85
CA CYS A 275 3.25 -3.78 10.84
C CYS A 275 2.70 -3.99 12.26
N TYR A 276 1.39 -3.82 12.40
CA TYR A 276 0.64 -4.12 13.62
C TYR A 276 -0.27 -5.31 13.34
N ILE A 277 -0.12 -6.37 14.13
CA ILE A 277 -0.85 -7.63 13.98
C ILE A 277 -1.77 -7.79 15.17
N ARG A 278 -3.09 -7.74 14.96
CA ARG A 278 -4.08 -8.16 15.95
C ARG A 278 -4.39 -9.63 15.74
N LYS A 279 -4.22 -10.42 16.81
CA LYS A 279 -4.71 -11.80 16.89
C LYS A 279 -5.89 -11.87 17.85
N ILE A 280 -6.94 -12.59 17.48
CA ILE A 280 -8.05 -12.89 18.38
C ILE A 280 -7.98 -14.37 18.74
N SER A 281 -8.01 -14.68 20.03
CA SER A 281 -8.05 -16.05 20.54
C SER A 281 -9.48 -16.48 20.90
N ASN A 282 -9.73 -17.79 20.80
CA ASN A 282 -10.99 -18.46 21.19
C ASN A 282 -12.24 -18.02 20.42
N PHE A 283 -12.09 -17.54 19.19
CA PHE A 283 -13.19 -16.92 18.45
C PHE A 283 -13.94 -17.85 17.49
N ASP A 284 -13.40 -19.04 17.18
CA ASP A 284 -14.04 -20.02 16.27
C ASP A 284 -15.41 -20.51 16.78
N ARG A 285 -15.59 -20.59 18.10
CA ARG A 285 -16.86 -21.01 18.73
C ARG A 285 -17.98 -19.99 18.50
N PHE A 286 -17.63 -18.77 18.14
CA PHE A 286 -18.54 -17.65 17.96
C PHE A 286 -18.78 -17.30 16.48
N ALA A 287 -18.33 -18.13 15.54
CA ALA A 287 -18.54 -17.90 14.09
C ALA A 287 -20.02 -17.75 13.69
N LYS A 288 -20.96 -18.20 14.54
CA LYS A 288 -22.41 -18.04 14.33
C LYS A 288 -22.93 -16.66 14.73
N LEU A 289 -22.19 -15.91 15.55
CA LEU A 289 -22.58 -14.56 15.96
C LEU A 289 -22.37 -13.60 14.78
N PRO A 290 -23.39 -12.84 14.38
CA PRO A 290 -23.28 -11.87 13.28
C PRO A 290 -22.13 -10.87 13.46
N GLU A 291 -21.86 -10.47 14.70
CA GLU A 291 -20.81 -9.52 15.06
C GLU A 291 -19.41 -10.04 14.70
N MET A 292 -19.22 -11.37 14.73
CA MET A 292 -17.94 -12.00 14.42
C MET A 292 -17.62 -12.01 12.93
N ALA A 293 -18.60 -11.76 12.04
CA ALA A 293 -18.37 -11.64 10.61
C ALA A 293 -17.46 -10.43 10.24
N ARG A 294 -17.30 -9.47 11.16
CA ARG A 294 -16.33 -8.37 11.02
C ARG A 294 -14.88 -8.86 11.09
N TYR A 295 -14.63 -9.87 11.93
CA TYR A 295 -13.28 -10.36 12.25
C TYR A 295 -12.98 -11.73 11.62
N MET A 296 -13.88 -12.28 10.80
CA MET A 296 -13.73 -13.61 10.23
C MET A 296 -14.33 -13.68 8.83
N ASP A 297 -13.57 -14.25 7.88
CA ASP A 297 -14.13 -14.65 6.60
C ASP A 297 -15.05 -15.86 6.81
N ILE A 298 -16.33 -15.71 6.47
CA ILE A 298 -17.36 -16.74 6.67
C ILE A 298 -17.90 -17.25 5.35
N VAL A 299 -18.28 -18.53 5.34
CA VAL A 299 -19.02 -19.18 4.26
C VAL A 299 -20.34 -19.74 4.80
N VAL A 300 -21.41 -19.62 4.01
CA VAL A 300 -22.73 -20.16 4.34
C VAL A 300 -22.97 -21.39 3.50
N SER A 301 -23.00 -22.57 4.13
CA SER A 301 -23.29 -23.84 3.46
C SER A 301 -24.40 -24.58 4.21
N ALA A 302 -25.49 -24.92 3.49
CA ALA A 302 -26.65 -25.61 4.05
C ALA A 302 -27.15 -25.02 5.39
N ASP A 303 -27.34 -23.70 5.44
CA ASP A 303 -27.73 -22.90 6.62
C ASP A 303 -26.76 -22.96 7.82
N ARG A 304 -25.54 -23.45 7.63
CA ARG A 304 -24.46 -23.37 8.61
C ARG A 304 -23.46 -22.30 8.22
N VAL A 305 -23.29 -21.32 9.11
CA VAL A 305 -22.21 -20.34 9.04
C VAL A 305 -20.94 -20.97 9.61
N MET A 306 -19.90 -21.04 8.79
CA MET A 306 -18.61 -21.60 9.16
C MET A 306 -17.49 -20.68 8.68
N ARG A 307 -16.33 -20.79 9.31
CA ARG A 307 -15.12 -20.09 8.88
C ARG A 307 -14.72 -20.56 7.47
N ASN A 308 -14.34 -19.61 6.62
CA ASN A 308 -13.68 -19.91 5.37
C ASN A 308 -12.25 -20.42 5.67
N GLN A 309 -12.10 -21.75 5.65
CA GLN A 309 -10.85 -22.42 5.99
C GLN A 309 -9.70 -22.00 5.08
N GLU A 310 -9.98 -21.81 3.80
CA GLU A 310 -8.94 -21.46 2.85
C GLU A 310 -8.47 -20.02 3.00
N ALA A 311 -9.40 -19.08 3.15
CA ALA A 311 -9.05 -17.68 3.45
C ALA A 311 -8.21 -17.61 4.73
N TYR A 312 -8.53 -18.43 5.73
CA TYR A 312 -7.73 -18.54 6.94
C TYR A 312 -6.32 -19.09 6.69
N GLU A 313 -6.18 -20.17 5.93
CA GLU A 313 -4.86 -20.72 5.59
C GLU A 313 -3.99 -19.71 4.83
N ARG A 314 -4.59 -18.92 3.93
CA ARG A 314 -3.90 -17.81 3.25
C ARG A 314 -3.51 -16.70 4.22
N LEU A 315 -4.38 -16.35 5.16
CA LEU A 315 -4.04 -15.39 6.23
C LEU A 315 -2.84 -15.88 7.04
N LEU A 316 -2.81 -17.15 7.43
CA LEU A 316 -1.68 -17.72 8.18
C LEU A 316 -0.37 -17.60 7.39
N LYS A 317 -0.39 -17.90 6.09
CA LYS A 317 0.80 -17.72 5.22
C LYS A 317 1.28 -16.27 5.20
N VAL A 318 0.38 -15.30 5.09
CA VAL A 318 0.76 -13.89 5.05
C VAL A 318 1.23 -13.39 6.43
N ARG A 319 0.43 -13.62 7.47
CA ARG A 319 0.62 -13.08 8.82
C ARG A 319 1.69 -13.81 9.61
N ASP A 320 1.72 -15.14 9.54
CA ASP A 320 2.51 -16.00 10.42
C ASP A 320 3.73 -16.64 9.72
N GLU A 321 3.84 -16.57 8.39
CA GLU A 321 5.02 -17.03 7.64
C GLU A 321 5.75 -15.88 6.92
N PHE A 322 5.05 -15.15 6.05
CA PHE A 322 5.65 -14.09 5.21
C PHE A 322 6.17 -12.92 6.05
N ILE A 323 5.35 -12.28 6.88
CA ILE A 323 5.79 -11.13 7.69
C ILE A 323 6.98 -11.53 8.60
N PRO A 324 6.93 -12.65 9.36
CA PRO A 324 8.08 -13.09 10.16
C PRO A 324 9.34 -13.38 9.33
N THR A 325 9.20 -13.90 8.10
CA THR A 325 10.33 -14.11 7.19
C THR A 325 10.99 -12.78 6.81
N ILE A 326 10.20 -11.74 6.53
CA ILE A 326 10.72 -10.39 6.27
C ILE A 326 11.39 -9.81 7.52
N VAL A 327 10.81 -9.99 8.71
CA VAL A 327 11.41 -9.56 9.98
C VAL A 327 12.77 -10.23 10.20
N ALA A 328 12.88 -11.54 9.95
CA ALA A 328 14.14 -12.27 10.12
C ALA A 328 15.24 -11.79 9.13
N ALA A 329 14.84 -11.37 7.92
CA ALA A 329 15.75 -10.87 6.90
C ALA A 329 16.08 -9.37 7.02
N SER A 330 15.40 -8.63 7.89
CA SER A 330 15.46 -7.16 7.92
C SER A 330 15.30 -6.57 9.33
N ASN A 331 15.09 -5.24 9.43
CA ASN A 331 14.74 -4.56 10.68
C ASN A 331 13.32 -3.96 10.59
N LEU A 332 12.40 -4.69 9.93
CA LEU A 332 10.98 -4.33 9.92
C LEU A 332 10.44 -4.32 11.35
N ARG A 333 9.78 -3.23 11.76
CA ARG A 333 9.11 -3.16 13.06
C ARG A 333 7.78 -3.90 12.99
N VAL A 334 7.60 -4.92 13.82
CA VAL A 334 6.36 -5.68 13.88
C VAL A 334 5.93 -5.86 15.32
N TYR A 335 4.67 -5.54 15.59
CA TYR A 335 4.05 -5.71 16.90
C TYR A 335 2.87 -6.66 16.76
N SER A 336 2.83 -7.70 17.58
CA SER A 336 1.72 -8.65 17.60
C SER A 336 1.04 -8.62 18.96
N SER A 337 -0.25 -8.33 18.96
CA SER A 337 -1.08 -8.30 20.17
C SER A 337 -2.14 -9.38 20.09
N VAL A 338 -2.32 -10.12 21.18
CA VAL A 338 -3.36 -11.14 21.30
C VAL A 338 -4.46 -10.60 22.19
N THR A 339 -5.67 -10.56 21.65
CA THR A 339 -6.90 -10.24 22.37
C THR A 339 -7.72 -11.51 22.55
N HIS A 340 -8.49 -11.60 23.63
CA HIS A 340 -9.25 -12.80 23.99
C HIS A 340 -10.74 -12.52 23.93
N CYS A 341 -11.50 -13.38 23.24
CA CYS A 341 -12.96 -13.36 23.37
C CYS A 341 -13.37 -13.77 24.79
N ASP A 342 -14.37 -13.06 25.33
CA ASP A 342 -15.07 -13.49 26.53
C ASP A 342 -15.78 -14.83 26.26
N MET A 343 -15.69 -15.77 27.22
CA MET A 343 -16.25 -17.12 27.07
C MET A 343 -17.77 -17.16 26.89
N LYS A 344 -18.50 -16.11 27.30
CA LYS A 344 -19.96 -16.03 27.25
C LYS A 344 -20.44 -15.04 26.19
N LEU A 345 -19.73 -13.93 26.01
CA LEU A 345 -20.19 -12.79 25.21
C LEU A 345 -19.46 -12.63 23.87
N GLY A 346 -18.40 -13.41 23.61
CA GLY A 346 -17.61 -13.26 22.39
C GLY A 346 -16.65 -12.07 22.46
N TYR A 347 -16.39 -11.42 21.32
CA TYR A 347 -15.48 -10.28 21.26
C TYR A 347 -16.20 -8.99 21.67
N SER A 348 -15.86 -8.44 22.85
CA SER A 348 -16.55 -7.28 23.40
C SER A 348 -15.92 -5.95 22.96
N GLN A 349 -16.73 -4.89 22.98
CA GLN A 349 -16.29 -3.54 22.62
C GLN A 349 -15.22 -3.02 23.58
N GLU A 350 -15.24 -3.40 24.86
CA GLU A 350 -14.24 -3.00 25.84
C GLU A 350 -12.87 -3.60 25.53
N VAL A 351 -12.82 -4.88 25.10
CA VAL A 351 -11.58 -5.54 24.70
C VAL A 351 -11.01 -4.89 23.45
N GLU A 352 -11.86 -4.61 22.45
CA GLU A 352 -11.47 -3.89 21.23
C GLU A 352 -10.92 -2.49 21.57
N SER A 353 -11.65 -1.72 22.39
CA SER A 353 -11.25 -0.36 22.77
C SER A 353 -9.92 -0.34 23.51
N HIS A 354 -9.70 -1.27 24.46
CA HIS A 354 -8.43 -1.35 25.18
C HIS A 354 -7.25 -1.67 24.25
N TYR A 355 -7.45 -2.57 23.29
CA TYR A 355 -6.45 -2.86 22.27
C TYR A 355 -6.16 -1.63 21.40
N VAL A 356 -7.20 -0.95 20.93
CA VAL A 356 -7.10 0.22 20.05
C VAL A 356 -6.39 1.39 20.74
N GLU A 357 -6.64 1.62 22.03
CA GLU A 357 -5.92 2.62 22.83
C GLU A 357 -4.42 2.33 22.89
N GLY A 358 -4.05 1.07 23.15
CA GLY A 358 -2.67 0.61 23.15
C GLY A 358 -2.00 0.79 21.78
N LEU A 359 -2.71 0.40 20.72
CA LEU A 359 -2.26 0.59 19.33
C LEU A 359 -2.01 2.06 19.01
N CYS A 360 -2.92 2.97 19.38
CA CYS A 360 -2.79 4.40 19.11
C CYS A 360 -1.52 4.99 19.75
N LYS A 361 -1.23 4.59 21.00
CA LYS A 361 -0.02 5.02 21.69
C LYS A 361 1.24 4.50 20.98
N GLN A 362 1.28 3.21 20.70
CA GLN A 362 2.41 2.55 20.04
C GLN A 362 2.65 3.14 18.64
N PHE A 363 1.59 3.34 17.85
CA PHE A 363 1.66 3.96 16.53
C PHE A 363 2.27 5.35 16.59
N TYR A 364 1.83 6.20 17.53
CA TYR A 364 2.39 7.54 17.68
C TYR A 364 3.89 7.50 17.98
N GLU A 365 4.30 6.69 18.95
CA GLU A 365 5.71 6.52 19.35
C GLU A 365 6.57 6.02 18.17
N ASP A 366 6.11 4.98 17.47
CA ASP A 366 6.83 4.44 16.31
C ASP A 366 6.99 5.46 15.18
N MET A 367 5.91 6.18 14.83
CA MET A 367 5.97 7.17 13.77
C MET A 367 6.92 8.30 14.13
N VAL A 368 6.84 8.83 15.36
CA VAL A 368 7.78 9.87 15.84
C VAL A 368 9.21 9.37 15.77
N ASP A 369 9.50 8.17 16.24
CA ASP A 369 10.84 7.59 16.22
C ASP A 369 11.38 7.42 14.80
N ILE A 370 10.56 6.93 13.86
CA ILE A 370 10.97 6.78 12.45
C ILE A 370 11.19 8.15 11.82
N ILE A 371 10.28 9.10 12.04
CA ILE A 371 10.39 10.46 11.53
C ILE A 371 11.67 11.11 12.05
N GLN A 372 11.92 11.07 13.36
CA GLN A 372 13.17 11.58 13.94
C GLN A 372 14.39 10.91 13.31
N ALA A 373 14.42 9.58 13.23
CA ALA A 373 15.59 8.87 12.69
C ALA A 373 15.84 9.16 11.20
N THR A 374 14.80 9.38 10.40
CA THR A 374 14.91 9.51 8.93
C THR A 374 14.99 10.96 8.48
N VAL A 375 14.13 11.81 9.03
CA VAL A 375 14.07 13.23 8.67
C VAL A 375 15.26 13.97 9.25
N GLN A 376 15.66 13.72 10.49
CA GLN A 376 16.85 14.36 11.07
C GLN A 376 18.12 14.04 10.28
N GLN A 377 18.31 12.80 9.83
CA GLN A 377 19.44 12.43 8.97
C GLN A 377 19.46 13.21 7.65
N ASN A 378 18.28 13.50 7.08
CA ASN A 378 18.14 14.29 5.85
C ASN A 378 18.36 15.80 6.09
N PHE A 379 18.15 16.30 7.32
CA PHE A 379 18.46 17.69 7.69
C PHE A 379 19.94 17.88 8.11
N ASP A 380 20.54 16.86 8.75
CA ASP A 380 21.95 16.86 9.17
C ASP A 380 22.91 16.68 7.98
N THR A 381 22.40 16.26 6.82
CA THR A 381 23.13 16.39 5.56
C THR A 381 23.10 17.85 5.15
N GLU A 382 24.06 18.64 5.67
CA GLU A 382 24.24 20.09 5.42
C GLU A 382 23.91 20.48 3.97
N THR A 383 22.67 20.86 3.71
CA THR A 383 22.27 21.58 2.51
C THR A 383 22.13 23.04 2.88
N ASP A 384 22.82 23.88 2.12
CA ASP A 384 22.68 25.33 2.18
C ASP A 384 21.18 25.70 2.12
N PRO A 385 20.65 26.49 3.09
CA PRO A 385 19.25 26.89 3.11
C PRO A 385 18.77 27.49 1.78
N LEU A 386 19.64 28.23 1.09
CA LEU A 386 19.34 28.79 -0.24
C LEU A 386 19.21 27.69 -1.30
N TYR A 387 20.04 26.65 -1.23
CA TYR A 387 19.96 25.52 -2.14
C TYR A 387 18.67 24.72 -1.94
N ASP A 388 18.26 24.53 -0.70
CA ASP A 388 16.99 23.87 -0.36
C ASP A 388 15.77 24.67 -0.83
N GLU A 389 15.78 25.99 -0.64
CA GLU A 389 14.73 26.88 -1.13
C GLU A 389 14.65 26.86 -2.65
N ILE A 390 15.77 26.95 -3.36
CA ILE A 390 15.83 26.84 -4.83
C ILE A 390 15.25 25.50 -5.31
N LEU A 391 15.62 24.41 -4.64
CA LEU A 391 15.15 23.08 -4.96
C LEU A 391 13.63 22.91 -4.72
N GLN A 392 13.10 23.50 -3.65
CA GLN A 392 11.65 23.55 -3.39
C GLN A 392 10.91 24.36 -4.45
N HIS A 393 11.38 25.56 -4.79
CA HIS A 393 10.79 26.38 -5.86
C HIS A 393 10.83 25.69 -7.22
N LEU A 394 11.93 25.00 -7.54
CA LEU A 394 12.07 24.20 -8.76
C LEU A 394 11.04 23.06 -8.83
N SER A 395 10.85 22.36 -7.70
CA SER A 395 9.84 21.30 -7.55
C SER A 395 8.43 21.83 -7.79
N LEU A 396 8.10 22.97 -7.19
CA LEU A 396 6.83 23.68 -7.41
C LEU A 396 6.67 24.10 -8.87
N CYS A 397 7.69 24.70 -9.49
CA CYS A 397 7.65 25.11 -10.90
C CYS A 397 7.40 23.92 -11.83
N LYS A 398 8.04 22.77 -11.58
CA LYS A 398 7.82 21.54 -12.35
C LYS A 398 6.38 21.05 -12.19
N THR A 399 5.88 21.04 -10.96
CA THR A 399 4.50 20.64 -10.66
C THR A 399 3.50 21.56 -11.37
N TYR A 400 3.66 22.88 -11.26
CA TYR A 400 2.81 23.83 -11.97
C TYR A 400 2.91 23.70 -13.49
N ALA A 401 4.11 23.51 -14.04
CA ALA A 401 4.30 23.29 -15.48
C ALA A 401 3.55 22.03 -15.97
N THR A 402 3.52 20.95 -15.18
CA THR A 402 2.72 19.76 -15.53
C THR A 402 1.20 19.97 -15.43
N LEU A 403 0.76 20.93 -14.60
CA LEU A 403 -0.66 21.30 -14.48
C LEU A 403 -1.11 22.23 -15.62
N TYR A 404 -0.19 22.97 -16.24
CA TYR A 404 -0.46 23.72 -17.46
C TYR A 404 -0.50 22.79 -18.68
N LYS A 405 -1.67 22.19 -18.95
CA LYS A 405 -2.01 21.81 -20.32
C LYS A 405 -2.22 23.09 -21.13
N TYR A 406 -1.21 23.49 -21.89
CA TYR A 406 -1.36 24.57 -22.86
C TYR A 406 -2.33 24.12 -23.96
N LYS A 407 -3.61 24.46 -23.81
CA LYS A 407 -4.58 24.38 -24.92
C LYS A 407 -4.31 25.56 -25.84
N SER A 408 -3.43 25.35 -26.82
CA SER A 408 -3.36 26.21 -27.99
C SER A 408 -4.23 25.60 -29.07
N GLU A 409 -5.17 26.35 -29.65
CA GLU A 409 -5.97 25.88 -30.80
C GLU A 409 -5.08 25.40 -31.96
N THR A 410 -3.83 25.89 -32.05
CA THR A 410 -2.85 25.43 -33.05
C THR A 410 -2.32 24.00 -32.84
N LEU A 411 -2.38 23.44 -31.63
CA LEU A 411 -1.95 22.05 -31.38
C LEU A 411 -2.98 21.02 -31.87
N ASP A 412 -4.27 21.37 -31.89
CA ASP A 412 -5.34 20.53 -32.45
C ASP A 412 -5.21 20.37 -33.97
N TYR A 413 -4.54 21.30 -34.66
CA TYR A 413 -4.19 21.15 -36.08
C TYR A 413 -3.02 20.19 -36.33
N VAL A 414 -2.18 19.92 -35.32
CA VAL A 414 -1.03 19.01 -35.44
C VAL A 414 -1.42 17.58 -35.06
N SER A 415 -2.35 17.39 -34.12
CA SER A 415 -2.91 16.08 -33.76
C SER A 415 -3.98 15.55 -34.72
N GLY A 416 -4.41 16.36 -35.70
CA GLY A 416 -5.34 15.97 -36.76
C GLY A 416 -4.70 15.35 -38.02
N VAL A 417 -3.39 15.10 -38.03
CA VAL A 417 -2.73 14.41 -39.15
C VAL A 417 -2.67 12.90 -38.86
N PRO A 418 -3.38 12.05 -39.61
CA PRO A 418 -3.21 10.61 -39.48
C PRO A 418 -1.80 10.25 -39.95
N HIS A 419 -0.96 9.74 -39.05
CA HIS A 419 0.29 9.11 -39.43
C HIS A 419 -0.02 7.81 -40.18
N ALA A 420 -0.13 7.91 -41.50
CA ALA A 420 0.21 6.84 -42.40
C ALA A 420 1.74 6.72 -42.44
N VAL A 421 2.27 5.59 -41.95
CA VAL A 421 3.14 4.60 -42.62
C VAL A 421 3.56 3.57 -41.58
#